data_AF-A0AAC8QE74-F1
#
_entry.id   AF-A0AAC8QE74-F1
#
_cell.length_a   1.000
_cell.length_b   1.000
_cell.length_c   1.000
_cell.angle_alpha   90.00
_cell.angle_beta   90.00
_cell.angle_gamma   90.00
#
_symmetry.space_group_name_H-M   'P 1'
#
loop_
_entity.id
_entity.type
_entity.pdbx_description
1 polymer ?
#
loop_
_entity_poly.entity_id
_entity_poly.type
_entity_poly.pdbx_seq_one_letter_code
_entity_poly.pdbx_strand_id
1 'polypeptide(L)'
;MGFLQLIPATRLSAAYEPMTKTLYLAAEGNAQNYTGGIAFHLDDTFVGGLKFKLMGWVGPLGKGTRAYKVDNAFKNIEAPKQVLIEDAHGTHTVPVRYLDADVVRSAQPQAANTDTLRALYKMPFEVRWPAGVPSMGSVDISYDDKLLVMESASIQHPGGRGTEIVWTFNSLQTGNSQIVITVSGGIAQFVMKHSIDVQVFVLAAAQGTPSEQPSLSGELVVPVPAR
;
A
#
# COMPACT_ATOMS: atom_id res chain seq x y z
N MET A 1 -9.62 -0.81 -42.01
CA MET A 1 -10.33 0.18 -41.18
C MET A 1 -11.11 -0.59 -40.13
N GLY A 2 -10.97 -0.25 -38.85
CA GLY A 2 -11.73 -0.88 -37.77
C GLY A 2 -12.96 -0.06 -37.42
N PHE A 3 -13.86 -0.61 -36.61
CA PHE A 3 -15.03 0.08 -36.07
C PHE A 3 -15.07 -0.04 -34.55
N LEU A 4 -15.56 1.01 -33.89
CA LEU A 4 -15.71 1.05 -32.44
C LEU A 4 -16.95 0.26 -32.05
N GLN A 5 -16.82 -0.71 -31.15
CA GLN A 5 -17.95 -1.49 -30.64
C GLN A 5 -17.74 -1.87 -29.18
N LEU A 6 -18.83 -2.34 -28.55
CA LEU A 6 -18.76 -2.93 -27.21
C LEU A 6 -17.93 -4.22 -27.23
N ILE A 7 -17.16 -4.43 -26.17
CA ILE A 7 -16.27 -5.59 -26.04
C ILE A 7 -16.81 -6.50 -24.93
N PRO A 8 -16.90 -7.82 -25.14
CA PRO A 8 -17.40 -8.73 -24.12
C PRO A 8 -16.40 -8.90 -22.97
N ALA A 9 -16.86 -8.65 -21.73
CA ALA A 9 -16.09 -8.95 -20.54
C ALA A 9 -16.56 -10.26 -19.88
N THR A 10 -15.61 -10.97 -19.29
CA THR A 10 -15.88 -12.13 -18.43
C THR A 10 -15.82 -11.78 -16.95
N ARG A 11 -14.99 -10.80 -16.57
CA ARG A 11 -14.97 -10.23 -15.22
C ARG A 11 -14.91 -8.72 -15.29
N LEU A 12 -15.66 -8.09 -14.39
CA LEU A 12 -15.74 -6.66 -14.18
C LEU A 12 -15.54 -6.37 -12.70
N SER A 13 -14.80 -5.31 -12.39
CA SER A 13 -14.62 -4.85 -11.01
C SER A 13 -14.52 -3.34 -10.95
N ALA A 14 -15.02 -2.77 -9.86
CA ALA A 14 -14.95 -1.34 -9.57
C ALA A 14 -14.42 -1.12 -8.14
N ALA A 15 -13.50 -0.18 -7.99
CA ALA A 15 -12.97 0.25 -6.70
C ALA A 15 -12.95 1.78 -6.63
N TYR A 16 -13.23 2.34 -5.45
CA TYR A 16 -13.29 3.79 -5.27
C TYR A 16 -12.40 4.25 -4.13
N GLU A 17 -11.60 5.27 -4.42
CA GLU A 17 -10.67 5.91 -3.50
C GLU A 17 -11.28 7.24 -3.02
N PRO A 18 -11.75 7.32 -1.76
CA PRO A 18 -12.47 8.49 -1.27
C PRO A 18 -11.57 9.73 -1.11
N MET A 19 -10.28 9.55 -0.82
CA MET A 19 -9.35 10.67 -0.61
C MET A 19 -9.03 11.41 -1.90
N THR A 20 -8.79 10.69 -3.00
CA THR A 20 -8.46 11.28 -4.31
C THR A 20 -9.68 11.46 -5.20
N LYS A 21 -10.86 10.99 -4.76
CA LYS A 21 -12.10 10.94 -5.55
C LYS A 21 -11.88 10.23 -6.89
N THR A 22 -11.16 9.10 -6.85
CA THR A 22 -10.82 8.33 -8.04
C THR A 22 -11.58 7.00 -8.05
N LEU A 23 -12.28 6.75 -9.16
CA LEU A 23 -12.93 5.49 -9.46
C LEU A 23 -12.05 4.68 -10.41
N TYR A 24 -11.67 3.48 -10.00
CA TYR A 24 -10.92 2.52 -10.79
C TYR A 24 -11.87 1.45 -11.33
N LEU A 25 -11.87 1.27 -12.64
CA LEU A 25 -12.62 0.22 -13.34
C LEU A 25 -11.63 -0.74 -13.98
N ALA A 26 -11.90 -2.03 -13.88
CA ALA A 26 -11.13 -3.05 -14.57
C ALA A 26 -12.05 -4.08 -15.25
N ALA A 27 -11.62 -4.55 -16.42
CA ALA A 27 -12.26 -5.61 -17.18
C ALA A 27 -11.25 -6.62 -17.69
N GLU A 28 -11.64 -7.89 -17.70
CA GLU A 28 -10.92 -8.96 -18.40
C GLU A 28 -11.89 -9.85 -19.18
N GLY A 29 -11.42 -10.32 -20.34
CA GLY A 29 -12.24 -11.11 -21.25
C GLY A 29 -11.46 -11.59 -22.45
N ASN A 30 -12.19 -12.09 -23.45
CA ASN A 30 -11.65 -12.48 -24.74
C ASN A 30 -12.31 -11.61 -25.81
N ALA A 31 -11.52 -10.84 -26.56
CA ALA A 31 -11.99 -10.01 -27.65
C ALA A 31 -11.65 -10.64 -28.99
N GLN A 32 -12.30 -10.22 -30.09
CA GLN A 32 -11.93 -10.68 -31.42
C GLN A 32 -10.46 -10.33 -31.73
N ASN A 33 -9.77 -11.18 -32.50
CA ASN A 33 -8.44 -10.85 -33.00
C ASN A 33 -8.45 -9.48 -33.71
N TYR A 34 -7.35 -8.74 -33.57
CA TYR A 34 -7.21 -7.36 -34.06
C TYR A 34 -8.16 -6.34 -33.38
N THR A 35 -8.69 -6.65 -32.20
CA THR A 35 -9.28 -5.64 -31.31
C THR A 35 -8.17 -4.88 -30.60
N GLY A 36 -8.23 -3.55 -30.62
CA GLY A 36 -7.30 -2.66 -29.93
C GLY A 36 -8.00 -1.48 -29.29
N GLY A 37 -7.28 -0.73 -28.44
CA GLY A 37 -7.82 0.44 -27.77
C GLY A 37 -9.05 0.14 -26.91
N ILE A 38 -9.06 -1.03 -26.26
CA ILE A 38 -10.13 -1.40 -25.33
C ILE A 38 -10.05 -0.47 -24.13
N ALA A 39 -11.13 0.24 -23.80
CA ALA A 39 -11.20 1.16 -22.68
C ALA A 39 -12.64 1.34 -22.19
N PHE A 40 -12.77 1.77 -20.94
CA PHE A 40 -14.02 2.28 -20.40
C PHE A 40 -14.24 3.73 -20.84
N HIS A 41 -15.46 4.03 -21.26
CA HIS A 41 -15.91 5.39 -21.58
C HIS A 41 -17.10 5.74 -20.71
N LEU A 42 -17.06 6.89 -20.04
CA LEU A 42 -18.22 7.40 -19.30
C LEU A 42 -19.34 7.75 -20.30
N ASP A 43 -20.57 7.35 -19.98
CA ASP A 43 -21.75 7.72 -20.75
C ASP A 43 -22.37 9.00 -20.18
N ASP A 44 -21.92 10.14 -20.70
CA ASP A 44 -22.37 11.47 -20.26
C ASP A 44 -23.86 11.74 -20.53
N THR A 45 -24.51 10.89 -21.34
CA THR A 45 -25.95 11.02 -21.65
C THR A 45 -26.84 10.26 -20.67
N PHE A 46 -26.27 9.42 -19.81
CA PHE A 46 -27.04 8.61 -18.87
C PHE A 46 -27.46 9.43 -17.65
N VAL A 47 -28.77 9.49 -17.38
CA VAL A 47 -29.36 10.12 -16.20
C VAL A 47 -29.73 9.03 -15.19
N GLY A 48 -29.08 9.01 -14.03
CA GLY A 48 -29.37 8.02 -12.99
C GLY A 48 -28.15 7.45 -12.24
N GLY A 49 -26.97 8.03 -12.43
CA GLY A 49 -25.74 7.62 -11.75
C GLY A 49 -24.57 7.54 -12.73
N LEU A 50 -23.63 6.64 -12.47
CA LEU A 50 -22.46 6.44 -13.32
C LEU A 50 -22.67 5.21 -14.21
N LYS A 51 -22.66 5.44 -15.52
CA LYS A 51 -22.68 4.39 -16.53
C LYS A 51 -21.44 4.48 -17.40
N PHE A 52 -20.80 3.34 -17.64
CA PHE A 52 -19.61 3.21 -18.48
C PHE A 52 -19.86 2.22 -19.60
N LYS A 53 -19.26 2.45 -20.77
CA LYS A 53 -19.25 1.53 -21.90
C LYS A 53 -17.85 0.97 -22.07
N LEU A 54 -17.72 -0.35 -22.09
CA LEU A 54 -16.47 -1.02 -22.41
C LEU A 54 -16.37 -1.17 -23.92
N MET A 55 -15.60 -0.30 -24.57
CA MET A 55 -15.51 -0.23 -26.03
C MET A 55 -14.10 -0.49 -26.53
N GLY A 56 -13.97 -0.91 -27.78
CA GLY A 56 -12.69 -1.09 -28.45
C GLY A 56 -12.82 -1.04 -29.96
N TRP A 57 -11.73 -0.72 -30.64
CA TRP A 57 -11.66 -0.72 -32.10
C TRP A 57 -11.40 -2.13 -32.60
N VAL A 58 -12.38 -2.71 -33.28
CA VAL A 58 -12.25 -4.04 -33.89
C VAL A 58 -11.81 -3.90 -35.33
N GLY A 59 -10.63 -4.45 -35.63
CA GLY A 59 -10.02 -4.50 -36.94
C GLY A 59 -10.77 -5.41 -37.94
N PRO A 60 -10.19 -5.67 -39.12
CA PRO A 60 -10.80 -6.54 -40.13
C PRO A 60 -11.16 -7.91 -39.55
N LEU A 61 -12.24 -8.52 -40.07
CA LEU A 61 -12.80 -9.78 -39.59
C LEU A 61 -11.74 -10.90 -39.61
N GLY A 62 -11.11 -11.12 -38.46
CA GLY A 62 -10.20 -12.24 -38.21
C GLY A 62 -10.92 -13.37 -37.48
N LYS A 63 -10.50 -14.62 -37.73
CA LYS A 63 -10.92 -15.76 -36.92
C LYS A 63 -10.20 -15.74 -35.58
N GLY A 64 -10.89 -16.20 -34.53
CA GLY A 64 -10.34 -16.39 -33.19
C GLY A 64 -10.49 -15.18 -32.27
N THR A 65 -10.16 -15.43 -31.00
CA THR A 65 -10.20 -14.44 -29.93
C THR A 65 -8.85 -14.35 -29.23
N ARG A 66 -8.59 -13.21 -28.60
CA ARG A 66 -7.41 -12.94 -27.79
C ARG A 66 -7.85 -12.44 -26.41
N ALA A 67 -7.24 -12.99 -25.37
CA ALA A 67 -7.44 -12.51 -24.02
C ALA A 67 -6.97 -11.05 -23.88
N TYR A 68 -7.75 -10.24 -23.19
CA TYR A 68 -7.42 -8.85 -22.87
C TYR A 68 -7.64 -8.56 -21.40
N LYS A 69 -6.92 -7.54 -20.92
CA LYS A 69 -7.09 -6.93 -19.61
C LYS A 69 -6.97 -5.42 -19.79
N VAL A 70 -7.88 -4.68 -19.18
CA VAL A 70 -7.86 -3.22 -19.19
C VAL A 70 -8.25 -2.68 -17.83
N ASP A 71 -7.58 -1.62 -17.43
CA ASP A 71 -7.90 -0.78 -16.30
C ASP A 71 -7.99 0.70 -16.74
N ASN A 72 -8.95 1.42 -16.18
CA ASN A 72 -9.09 2.86 -16.36
C ASN A 72 -9.40 3.52 -15.03
N ALA A 73 -8.85 4.71 -14.81
CA ALA A 73 -9.10 5.53 -13.63
C ALA A 73 -9.84 6.81 -14.02
N PHE A 74 -10.91 7.12 -13.29
CA PHE A 74 -11.75 8.30 -13.48
C PHE A 74 -11.65 9.18 -12.23
N LYS A 75 -11.08 10.37 -12.39
CA LYS A 75 -10.88 11.33 -11.30
C LYS A 75 -12.08 12.24 -11.13
N ASN A 76 -12.20 12.86 -9.95
CA ASN A 76 -13.27 13.80 -9.59
C ASN A 76 -14.67 13.17 -9.66
N ILE A 77 -14.77 11.87 -9.39
CA ILE A 77 -16.03 11.15 -9.36
C ILE A 77 -16.60 11.21 -7.93
N GLU A 78 -17.88 11.52 -7.79
CA GLU A 78 -18.55 11.44 -6.49
C GLU A 78 -18.71 9.99 -6.04
N ALA A 79 -18.61 9.76 -4.73
CA ALA A 79 -18.58 8.43 -4.11
C ALA A 79 -19.77 7.55 -4.53
N PRO A 80 -19.56 6.57 -5.44
CA PRO A 80 -20.65 5.75 -5.94
C PRO A 80 -20.74 4.44 -5.15
N LYS A 81 -21.96 4.01 -4.81
CA LYS A 81 -22.19 2.68 -4.20
C LYS A 81 -22.06 1.56 -5.23
N GLN A 82 -22.44 1.84 -6.47
CA GLN A 82 -22.42 0.92 -7.59
C GLN A 82 -22.23 1.71 -8.89
N VAL A 83 -21.77 1.04 -9.93
CA VAL A 83 -21.65 1.58 -11.29
C VAL A 83 -22.32 0.65 -12.27
N LEU A 84 -22.85 1.20 -13.35
CA LEU A 84 -23.35 0.43 -14.49
C LEU A 84 -22.24 0.31 -15.52
N ILE A 85 -21.97 -0.91 -15.99
CA ILE A 85 -21.00 -1.17 -17.05
C ILE A 85 -21.72 -1.89 -18.18
N GLU A 86 -21.75 -1.28 -19.35
CA GLU A 86 -22.29 -1.85 -20.58
C GLU A 86 -21.16 -2.46 -21.41
N ASP A 87 -21.32 -3.72 -21.78
CA ASP A 87 -20.40 -4.52 -22.58
C ASP A 87 -21.16 -5.24 -23.70
N ALA A 88 -20.50 -6.09 -24.50
CA ALA A 88 -21.17 -6.78 -25.60
C ALA A 88 -22.23 -7.81 -25.16
N HIS A 89 -22.25 -8.21 -23.88
CA HIS A 89 -23.24 -9.12 -23.30
C HIS A 89 -24.41 -8.37 -22.66
N GLY A 90 -24.32 -7.06 -22.47
CA GLY A 90 -25.38 -6.22 -21.94
C GLY A 90 -24.90 -5.24 -20.86
N THR A 91 -25.84 -4.76 -20.05
CA THR A 91 -25.53 -3.86 -18.92
C THR A 91 -25.44 -4.64 -17.62
N HIS A 92 -24.36 -4.41 -16.87
CA HIS A 92 -24.05 -5.06 -15.61
C HIS A 92 -24.00 -4.03 -14.48
N THR A 93 -24.62 -4.35 -13.35
CA THR A 93 -24.48 -3.56 -12.11
C THR A 93 -23.30 -4.08 -11.32
N VAL A 94 -22.25 -3.27 -11.19
CA VAL A 94 -21.02 -3.66 -10.48
C VAL A 94 -20.95 -2.92 -9.15
N PRO A 95 -20.91 -3.64 -8.01
CA PRO A 95 -20.76 -3.01 -6.70
C PRO A 95 -19.36 -2.39 -6.59
N VAL A 96 -19.30 -1.18 -6.02
CA VAL A 96 -18.04 -0.46 -5.84
C VAL A 96 -17.45 -0.83 -4.50
N ARG A 97 -16.22 -1.33 -4.53
CA ARG A 97 -15.45 -1.57 -3.31
C ARG A 97 -14.77 -0.27 -2.89
N TYR A 98 -15.11 0.23 -1.72
CA TYR A 98 -14.41 1.38 -1.16
C TYR A 98 -13.04 0.92 -0.70
N LEU A 99 -12.01 1.59 -1.21
CA LEU A 99 -10.67 1.45 -0.71
C LEU A 99 -10.65 2.23 0.61
N ASP A 100 -10.57 1.51 1.72
CA ASP A 100 -10.54 2.14 3.04
C ASP A 100 -9.36 3.12 3.12
N ALA A 101 -9.51 4.18 3.92
CA ALA A 101 -8.47 5.19 4.08
C ALA A 101 -7.12 4.58 4.55
N ASP A 102 -7.14 3.42 5.22
CA ASP A 102 -5.93 2.67 5.59
C ASP A 102 -5.29 1.92 4.41
N VAL A 103 -6.09 1.49 3.42
CA VAL A 103 -5.62 0.90 2.14
C VAL A 103 -5.17 2.00 1.16
N VAL A 104 -5.72 3.20 1.28
CA VAL A 104 -5.42 4.36 0.41
C VAL A 104 -4.22 5.17 0.91
N ARG A 105 -4.04 5.31 2.24
CA ARG A 105 -2.78 5.78 2.84
C ARG A 105 -1.59 4.84 2.57
N SER A 106 -1.86 3.64 2.06
CA SER A 106 -0.82 2.74 1.55
C SER A 106 -0.67 2.80 0.02
N ALA A 107 -1.54 3.53 -0.71
CA ALA A 107 -1.62 3.54 -2.18
C ALA A 107 -1.09 4.80 -2.89
N GLN A 108 -0.91 5.94 -2.20
CA GLN A 108 -0.15 7.06 -2.78
C GLN A 108 1.33 6.68 -2.85
N PRO A 109 2.13 7.20 -3.80
CA PRO A 109 3.56 7.39 -3.55
C PRO A 109 3.64 8.38 -2.40
N GLN A 110 3.55 7.84 -1.19
CA GLN A 110 3.72 8.55 0.04
C GLN A 110 5.13 9.11 -0.04
N ALA A 111 5.28 10.43 -0.08
CA ALA A 111 6.48 11.04 0.47
C ALA A 111 6.66 10.35 1.82
N ALA A 112 7.77 9.62 1.97
CA ALA A 112 8.01 8.63 3.02
C ALA A 112 7.23 8.95 4.30
N ASN A 113 6.13 8.23 4.57
CA ASN A 113 5.63 8.16 5.93
C ASN A 113 6.62 7.25 6.63
N THR A 114 7.70 7.87 7.06
CA THR A 114 8.86 7.19 7.58
C THR A 114 8.58 6.80 9.00
N ASP A 115 7.95 5.64 9.19
CA ASP A 115 7.92 5.05 10.52
C ASP A 115 9.37 4.81 10.93
N THR A 116 9.79 5.47 12.02
CA THR A 116 11.15 5.33 12.54
C THR A 116 11.17 4.19 13.55
N LEU A 117 11.82 3.09 13.19
CA LEU A 117 12.05 1.95 14.05
C LEU A 117 13.41 2.07 14.72
N ARG A 118 13.44 1.95 16.05
CA ARG A 118 14.66 1.98 16.85
C ARG A 118 15.03 0.55 17.22
N ALA A 119 16.13 0.06 16.65
CA ALA A 119 16.64 -1.28 16.85
C ALA A 119 17.98 -1.26 17.61
N LEU A 120 18.24 -2.32 18.37
CA LEU A 120 19.46 -2.46 19.15
C LEU A 120 20.46 -3.34 18.41
N TYR A 121 21.73 -2.94 18.43
CA TYR A 121 22.78 -3.67 17.74
C TYR A 121 22.89 -5.13 18.22
N LYS A 122 22.90 -6.05 17.25
CA LYS A 122 22.91 -7.52 17.41
C LYS A 122 21.70 -8.11 18.15
N MET A 123 20.60 -7.37 18.23
CA MET A 123 19.36 -7.90 18.79
C MET A 123 18.29 -8.04 17.71
N PRO A 124 17.58 -9.18 17.68
CA PRO A 124 16.52 -9.38 16.71
C PRO A 124 15.37 -8.42 16.99
N PHE A 125 14.77 -7.90 15.92
CA PHE A 125 13.60 -7.03 15.98
C PHE A 125 12.58 -7.42 14.92
N GLU A 126 11.32 -7.13 15.17
CA GLU A 126 10.22 -7.50 14.30
C GLU A 126 9.67 -6.30 13.53
N VAL A 127 9.40 -6.52 12.25
CA VAL A 127 8.61 -5.63 11.41
C VAL A 127 7.30 -6.36 11.10
N ARG A 128 6.17 -5.72 11.44
CA ARG A 128 4.83 -6.26 11.24
C ARG A 128 4.11 -5.49 10.15
N TRP A 129 3.40 -6.20 9.29
CA TRP A 129 2.62 -5.60 8.22
C TRP A 129 1.28 -6.32 8.06
N PRO A 130 0.15 -5.60 7.89
CA PRO A 130 -1.12 -6.25 7.64
C PRO A 130 -1.08 -7.04 6.33
N ALA A 131 -1.44 -8.32 6.38
CA ALA A 131 -1.47 -9.22 5.23
C ALA A 131 -2.73 -8.99 4.34
N GLY A 132 -3.24 -7.76 4.29
CA GLY A 132 -4.32 -7.33 3.41
C GLY A 132 -3.89 -7.31 1.94
N VAL A 133 -3.44 -8.45 1.43
CA VAL A 133 -2.99 -8.61 0.05
C VAL A 133 -4.22 -8.93 -0.81
N PRO A 134 -4.44 -8.23 -1.95
CA PRO A 134 -5.49 -8.59 -2.88
C PRO A 134 -5.36 -10.04 -3.33
N SER A 135 -6.46 -10.68 -3.73
CA SER A 135 -6.51 -12.11 -4.11
C SER A 135 -5.59 -12.53 -5.28
N MET A 136 -4.83 -11.60 -5.88
CA MET A 136 -3.77 -11.84 -6.88
C MET A 136 -2.54 -10.90 -6.72
N GLY A 137 -2.30 -10.37 -5.52
CA GLY A 137 -1.13 -9.51 -5.25
C GLY A 137 0.09 -10.25 -4.71
N SER A 138 1.25 -9.58 -4.70
CA SER A 138 2.47 -9.99 -4.00
C SER A 138 2.86 -8.94 -2.95
N VAL A 139 3.58 -9.38 -1.92
CA VAL A 139 4.28 -8.49 -0.98
C VAL A 139 5.74 -8.85 -1.06
N ASP A 140 6.55 -7.89 -1.48
CA ASP A 140 7.99 -7.98 -1.63
C ASP A 140 8.65 -7.06 -0.59
N ILE A 141 9.79 -7.46 -0.04
CA ILE A 141 10.53 -6.67 0.95
C ILE A 141 11.96 -6.46 0.47
N SER A 142 12.47 -5.25 0.63
CA SER A 142 13.83 -4.86 0.27
C SER A 142 14.49 -4.12 1.44
N TYR A 143 15.77 -4.38 1.68
CA TYR A 143 16.55 -3.77 2.75
C TYR A 143 18.04 -3.78 2.39
N ASP A 144 18.85 -2.99 3.09
CA ASP A 144 20.32 -3.02 2.94
C ASP A 144 20.91 -4.25 3.65
N ASP A 145 21.36 -5.22 2.87
CA ASP A 145 21.92 -6.50 3.33
C ASP A 145 23.29 -6.37 4.03
N LYS A 146 23.93 -5.20 3.94
CA LYS A 146 25.18 -4.90 4.67
C LYS A 146 24.91 -4.49 6.11
N LEU A 147 23.72 -3.94 6.38
CA LEU A 147 23.32 -3.42 7.69
C LEU A 147 22.37 -4.36 8.42
N LEU A 148 21.50 -5.05 7.69
CA LEU A 148 20.45 -5.91 8.23
C LEU A 148 20.48 -7.28 7.56
N VAL A 149 20.09 -8.31 8.31
CA VAL A 149 19.82 -9.65 7.78
C VAL A 149 18.44 -10.10 8.23
N MET A 150 17.65 -10.64 7.31
CA MET A 150 16.35 -11.24 7.65
C MET A 150 16.58 -12.66 8.18
N GLU A 151 16.19 -12.91 9.43
CA GLU A 151 16.29 -14.23 10.07
C GLU A 151 15.09 -15.11 9.74
N SER A 152 13.88 -14.53 9.72
CA SER A 152 12.66 -15.27 9.41
C SER A 152 11.55 -14.39 8.84
N ALA A 153 10.62 -15.03 8.13
CA ALA A 153 9.38 -14.43 7.64
C ALA A 153 8.23 -15.38 7.94
N SER A 154 7.17 -14.89 8.58
CA SER A 154 6.01 -15.71 8.99
C SER A 154 4.70 -14.97 8.77
N ILE A 155 3.61 -15.72 8.62
CA ILE A 155 2.26 -15.19 8.58
C ILE A 155 1.59 -15.54 9.92
N GLN A 156 1.20 -14.53 10.69
CA GLN A 156 0.59 -14.67 12.01
C GLN A 156 -0.89 -14.28 11.98
N HIS A 157 -1.67 -14.92 12.84
CA HIS A 157 -3.10 -14.66 13.03
C HIS A 157 -3.33 -14.25 14.49
N PRO A 158 -2.95 -13.02 14.89
CA PRO A 158 -3.20 -12.55 16.25
C PRO A 158 -4.72 -12.52 16.51
N GLY A 159 -5.17 -13.34 17.47
CA GLY A 159 -6.57 -13.68 17.72
C GLY A 159 -7.56 -12.51 17.62
N GLY A 160 -8.19 -12.36 16.44
CA GLY A 160 -9.22 -11.36 16.14
C GLY A 160 -8.77 -10.10 15.40
N ARG A 161 -7.47 -9.91 15.06
CA ARG A 161 -6.94 -8.68 14.42
C ARG A 161 -6.50 -8.83 12.96
N GLY A 162 -7.08 -9.78 12.23
CA GLY A 162 -6.68 -10.06 10.85
C GLY A 162 -5.35 -10.79 10.75
N THR A 163 -4.93 -11.07 9.52
CA THR A 163 -3.66 -11.77 9.22
C THR A 163 -2.55 -10.74 9.09
N GLU A 164 -1.38 -11.00 9.69
CA GLU A 164 -0.18 -10.15 9.62
C GLU A 164 1.00 -10.92 9.02
N ILE A 165 1.83 -10.25 8.23
CA ILE A 165 3.16 -10.73 7.85
C ILE A 165 4.15 -10.17 8.86
N VAL A 166 4.96 -11.04 9.44
CA VAL A 166 5.97 -10.70 10.45
C VAL A 166 7.34 -11.11 9.93
N TRP A 167 8.22 -10.12 9.76
CA TRP A 167 9.63 -10.32 9.42
C TRP A 167 10.50 -10.07 10.65
N THR A 168 11.40 -11.00 10.95
CA THR A 168 12.39 -10.84 12.00
C THR A 168 13.73 -10.49 11.37
N PHE A 169 14.31 -9.37 11.79
CA PHE A 169 15.59 -8.89 11.33
C PHE A 169 16.60 -8.89 12.46
N ASN A 170 17.87 -9.07 12.11
CA ASN A 170 19.00 -8.83 12.99
C ASN A 170 19.93 -7.79 12.35
N SER A 171 20.52 -6.93 13.16
CA SER A 171 21.43 -5.89 12.67
C SER A 171 22.86 -6.42 12.61
N LEU A 172 23.52 -6.22 11.47
CA LEU A 172 24.94 -6.53 11.26
C LEU A 172 25.87 -5.36 11.61
N GLN A 173 25.36 -4.12 11.53
CA GLN A 173 26.11 -2.90 11.84
C GLN A 173 25.20 -1.83 12.47
N THR A 174 25.80 -0.88 13.19
CA THR A 174 25.12 0.33 13.69
C THR A 174 24.99 1.35 12.58
N GLY A 175 23.91 2.14 12.58
CA GLY A 175 23.68 3.17 11.58
C GLY A 175 22.21 3.31 11.23
N ASN A 176 21.94 4.10 10.19
CA ASN A 176 20.60 4.28 9.63
C ASN A 176 20.46 3.37 8.41
N SER A 177 19.39 2.57 8.38
CA SER A 177 19.01 1.74 7.24
C SER A 177 17.55 2.00 6.90
N GLN A 178 17.08 1.45 5.78
CA GLN A 178 15.69 1.54 5.37
C GLN A 178 15.18 0.16 4.96
N ILE A 179 13.99 -0.18 5.43
CA ILE A 179 13.23 -1.35 4.98
C ILE A 179 12.10 -0.84 4.09
N VAL A 180 12.04 -1.33 2.87
CA VAL A 180 11.03 -0.97 1.88
C VAL A 180 10.12 -2.18 1.64
N ILE A 181 8.86 -2.06 2.04
CA ILE A 181 7.82 -3.04 1.79
C ILE A 181 7.10 -2.61 0.51
N THR A 182 7.11 -3.47 -0.50
CA THR A 182 6.45 -3.26 -1.78
C THR A 182 5.24 -4.19 -1.88
N VAL A 183 4.02 -3.63 -1.93
CA VAL A 183 2.81 -4.42 -2.18
C VAL A 183 2.39 -4.23 -3.62
N SER A 184 2.42 -5.30 -4.39
CA SER A 184 1.95 -5.31 -5.78
C SER A 184 0.57 -5.93 -5.84
N GLY A 185 -0.40 -5.25 -6.45
CA GLY A 185 -1.74 -5.79 -6.67
C GLY A 185 -1.87 -6.44 -8.04
N GLY A 186 -2.55 -7.59 -8.09
CA GLY A 186 -2.90 -8.23 -9.37
C GLY A 186 -3.87 -7.40 -10.22
N ILE A 187 -3.94 -7.76 -11.51
CA ILE A 187 -4.79 -7.24 -12.63
C ILE A 187 -4.94 -5.73 -12.86
N ALA A 188 -4.98 -4.88 -11.84
CA ALA A 188 -4.63 -3.47 -11.94
C ALA A 188 -3.24 -3.33 -11.32
N GLN A 189 -2.22 -3.05 -12.14
CA GLN A 189 -0.83 -2.95 -11.68
C GLN A 189 -0.67 -1.73 -10.78
N PHE A 190 -1.02 -1.86 -9.50
CA PHE A 190 -0.62 -0.91 -8.49
C PHE A 190 0.61 -1.45 -7.79
N VAL A 191 1.57 -0.56 -7.54
CA VAL A 191 2.75 -0.82 -6.74
C VAL A 191 2.71 0.16 -5.59
N MET A 192 2.47 -0.36 -4.40
CA MET A 192 2.54 0.39 -3.16
C MET A 192 3.95 0.21 -2.59
N LYS A 193 4.58 1.29 -2.14
CA LYS A 193 5.85 1.23 -1.41
C LYS A 193 5.68 1.91 -0.07
N HIS A 194 6.03 1.19 0.98
CA HIS A 194 6.09 1.70 2.34
C HIS A 194 7.53 1.60 2.83
N SER A 195 8.07 2.70 3.37
CA SER A 195 9.47 2.78 3.80
C SER A 195 9.54 3.04 5.30
N ILE A 196 10.28 2.18 6.00
CA ILE A 196 10.52 2.25 7.45
C ILE A 196 12.00 2.58 7.64
N ASP A 197 12.30 3.68 8.32
CA ASP A 197 13.69 4.00 8.66
C ASP A 197 14.07 3.25 9.93
N VAL A 198 15.15 2.48 9.85
CA VAL A 198 15.67 1.70 10.97
C VAL A 198 16.92 2.38 11.50
N GLN A 199 16.87 2.85 12.75
CA GLN A 199 18.02 3.38 13.47
C GLN A 199 18.57 2.29 14.38
N VAL A 200 19.75 1.77 14.06
CA VAL A 200 20.46 0.76 14.87
C VAL A 200 21.47 1.46 15.76
N PHE A 201 21.29 1.34 17.08
CA PHE A 201 22.20 1.91 18.08
C PHE A 201 22.65 0.88 19.10
N VAL A 202 23.75 1.18 19.78
CA VAL A 202 24.23 0.40 20.94
C VAL A 202 23.62 1.03 22.19
N LEU A 203 23.14 0.23 23.14
CA LEU A 203 22.89 0.72 24.49
C LEU A 203 24.23 1.21 25.04
N ALA A 204 24.39 2.52 25.17
CA ALA A 204 25.44 3.05 26.02
C ALA A 204 25.17 2.46 27.40
N ALA A 205 26.05 1.55 27.85
CA ALA A 205 26.03 1.10 29.22
C ALA A 205 26.01 2.37 30.07
N ALA A 206 24.98 2.50 30.91
CA ALA A 206 24.89 3.59 31.87
C ALA A 206 26.21 3.58 32.63
N GLN A 207 27.11 4.50 32.26
CA GLN A 207 28.38 4.66 32.94
C GLN A 207 27.99 5.09 34.35
N GLY A 208 28.24 4.20 35.31
CA GLY A 208 28.14 4.54 36.72
C GLY A 208 29.00 5.77 36.94
N THR A 209 28.35 6.88 37.27
CA THR A 209 29.03 8.07 37.78
C THR A 209 29.74 7.62 39.07
N PRO A 210 31.07 7.75 39.17
CA PRO A 210 31.68 7.81 40.49
C PRO A 210 31.12 9.07 41.13
N SER A 211 30.34 8.92 42.20
CA SER A 211 29.94 10.02 43.05
C SER A 211 31.19 10.57 43.73
N GLU A 212 31.86 11.51 43.06
CA GLU A 212 32.82 12.40 43.68
C GLU A 212 32.03 13.35 44.58
N GLN A 213 31.86 12.95 45.84
CA GLN A 213 31.30 13.77 46.89
C GLN A 213 32.39 14.76 47.33
N PRO A 214 32.23 16.08 47.12
CA PRO A 214 33.14 17.05 47.71
C PRO A 214 32.83 17.20 49.20
N SER A 215 33.85 16.94 50.01
CA SER A 215 33.91 17.25 51.44
C SER A 215 33.67 18.75 51.66
N LEU A 216 32.50 19.14 52.16
CA LEU A 216 32.26 20.47 52.70
C LEU A 216 32.39 20.43 54.22
N SER A 217 33.63 20.64 54.66
CA SER A 217 33.95 21.14 56.02
C SER A 217 34.00 22.66 55.97
N GLY A 218 33.47 23.33 57.01
CA GLY A 218 33.62 24.77 57.22
C GLY A 218 32.27 25.50 57.17
N GLU A 219 31.54 25.57 58.28
CA GLU A 219 31.64 26.64 59.30
C GLU A 219 30.79 27.86 58.91
N LEU A 220 29.62 27.99 59.54
CA LEU A 220 28.80 29.19 59.50
C LEU A 220 28.46 29.58 60.95
N VAL A 221 29.14 30.64 61.37
CA VAL A 221 29.10 31.30 62.67
C VAL A 221 27.70 31.86 62.94
N VAL A 222 27.16 31.54 64.12
CA VAL A 222 25.92 32.12 64.67
C VAL A 222 26.26 33.39 65.46
N PRO A 223 25.60 34.54 65.24
CA PRO A 223 25.64 35.63 66.20
C PRO A 223 24.52 35.48 67.24
N VAL A 224 24.92 35.45 68.51
CA VAL A 224 24.04 35.53 69.69
C VAL A 224 23.87 37.01 70.09
N PRO A 225 22.65 37.49 70.37
CA PRO A 225 22.45 38.78 71.03
C PRO A 225 22.16 38.63 72.53
N ALA A 226 22.95 39.31 73.36
CA ALA A 226 22.65 39.77 74.73
C ALA A 226 23.70 40.84 75.07
N ARG A 227 23.42 42.05 75.56
CA ARG A 227 22.29 42.65 76.28
C ARG A 227 22.09 44.10 75.80
#